data_AF-A0A947CBL9-F1
#
_entry.id   AF-A0A947CBL9-F1
#
_cell.length_a   1.000
_cell.length_b   1.000
_cell.length_c   1.000
_cell.angle_alpha   90.00
_cell.angle_beta   90.00
_cell.angle_gamma   90.00
#
_symmetry.space_group_name_H-M   'P 1'
#
loop_
_entity.id
_entity.type
_entity.pdbx_description
1 polymer ?
#
loop_
_entity_poly.entity_id
_entity_poly.type
_entity_poly.pdbx_seq_one_letter_code
_entity_poly.pdbx_strand_id
1 'polypeptide(L)'
;MELIAALMLAAAGAGMGVSYVKVREFVRTRLRFVDTAQKPAAPWIAGVAGALVAAPVVALLPVLGPFTAVIYGVVVGAGVRSGQKQVKQLTGG
;
A
#
# COMPACT_ATOMS: atom_id res chain seq x y z
N MET A 1 26.29 6.13 14.01
CA MET A 1 25.11 5.30 13.66
C MET A 1 23.87 6.17 13.43
N GLU A 2 23.64 7.23 14.21
CA GLU A 2 22.51 8.16 14.06
C GLU A 2 22.38 8.84 12.68
N LEU A 3 23.48 9.27 12.05
CA LEU A 3 23.44 9.94 10.74
C LEU A 3 22.92 9.02 9.61
N ILE A 4 23.31 7.75 9.65
CA ILE A 4 22.87 6.76 8.66
C ILE A 4 21.39 6.44 8.87
N ALA A 5 20.95 6.31 10.12
CA ALA A 5 19.53 6.09 10.45
C ALA A 5 18.66 7.27 9.98
N ALA A 6 19.11 8.51 10.19
CA ALA A 6 18.42 9.71 9.72
C ALA A 6 18.33 9.78 8.18
N LEU A 7 19.40 9.44 7.47
CA LEU A 7 19.40 9.38 6.01
C LEU A 7 18.46 8.29 5.47
N MET A 8 18.44 7.11 6.10
CA MET A 8 17.53 6.02 5.73
C MET A 8 16.07 6.39 5.97
N LEU A 9 15.76 7.04 7.09
CA LEU A 9 14.40 7.50 7.39
C LEU A 9 13.95 8.60 6.41
N ALA A 10 14.82 9.55 6.10
CA ALA A 10 14.53 10.61 5.12
C ALA A 10 14.32 10.05 3.72
N ALA A 11 15.17 9.11 3.29
CA ALA A 11 15.03 8.42 2.00
C ALA A 11 13.74 7.58 1.93
N ALA A 12 13.39 6.86 3.01
CA ALA A 12 12.15 6.11 3.08
C ALA A 12 10.91 7.02 3.01
N GLY A 13 10.91 8.14 3.73
CA GLY A 13 9.84 9.14 3.68
C GLY A 13 9.69 9.78 2.30
N ALA A 14 10.80 10.18 1.68
CA ALA A 14 10.81 10.74 0.33
C ALA A 14 10.34 9.71 -0.71
N GLY A 15 10.81 8.47 -0.61
CA GLY A 15 10.40 7.37 -1.47
C GLY A 15 8.89 7.07 -1.38
N MET A 16 8.32 7.13 -0.18
CA MET A 16 6.86 7.01 0.01
C MET A 16 6.10 8.14 -0.68
N GLY A 17 6.57 9.39 -0.57
CA GLY A 17 5.91 10.53 -1.23
C GLY A 17 5.90 10.41 -2.76
N VAL A 18 7.05 10.09 -3.35
CA VAL A 18 7.19 9.97 -4.82
C VAL A 18 6.41 8.77 -5.36
N SER A 19 6.49 7.62 -4.69
CA SER A 19 5.74 6.42 -5.08
C SER A 19 4.24 6.63 -4.97
N TYR A 20 3.75 7.32 -3.93
CA TYR A 20 2.34 7.65 -3.78
C TYR A 20 1.80 8.49 -4.94
N VAL A 21 2.52 9.55 -5.35
CA VAL A 21 2.11 10.40 -6.48
C VAL A 21 2.07 9.61 -7.79
N LYS A 22 3.09 8.78 -8.05
CA LYS A 22 3.17 7.92 -9.24
C LYS A 22 2.03 6.90 -9.29
N VAL A 23 1.75 6.23 -8.18
CA VAL A 23 0.67 5.24 -8.07
C VAL A 23 -0.69 5.92 -8.24
N ARG A 24 -0.89 7.10 -7.64
CA ARG A 24 -2.14 7.88 -7.80
C ARG A 24 -2.40 8.25 -9.25
N GLU A 25 -1.39 8.73 -9.97
CA GLU A 25 -1.52 9.10 -11.38
C GLU A 25 -1.80 7.88 -12.27
N PHE A 26 -1.14 6.75 -11.98
CA PHE A 26 -1.36 5.47 -12.67
C PHE A 26 -2.78 4.95 -12.43
N VAL A 27 -3.26 4.97 -11.18
CA VAL A 27 -4.62 4.54 -10.81
C VAL A 27 -5.65 5.44 -11.48
N ARG A 28 -5.46 6.77 -11.45
CA ARG A 28 -6.40 7.73 -12.05
C ARG A 28 -6.51 7.56 -13.56
N THR A 29 -5.40 7.22 -14.23
CA THR A 29 -5.33 7.10 -15.70
C THR A 29 -5.73 5.71 -16.20
N ARG A 30 -5.40 4.64 -15.48
CA ARG A 30 -5.59 3.24 -15.91
C ARG A 30 -6.76 2.52 -15.27
N LEU A 31 -7.09 2.79 -13.99
CA LEU A 31 -8.15 2.06 -13.27
C LEU A 31 -9.55 2.68 -13.43
N ARG A 32 -9.67 3.85 -14.08
CA ARG A 32 -10.96 4.42 -14.51
C ARG A 32 -11.74 3.48 -15.45
N PHE A 33 -11.06 2.55 -16.12
CA PHE A 33 -11.65 1.64 -17.10
C PHE A 33 -11.88 0.21 -16.56
N VAL A 34 -11.65 -0.06 -15.28
CA VAL A 34 -11.76 -1.41 -14.70
C VAL A 34 -12.73 -1.41 -13.52
N ASP A 35 -13.98 -1.84 -13.77
CA ASP A 35 -15.05 -1.99 -12.77
C ASP A 35 -14.66 -2.86 -11.56
N THR A 36 -13.73 -3.81 -11.74
CA THR A 36 -13.27 -4.70 -10.67
C THR A 36 -12.59 -3.95 -9.53
N ALA A 37 -11.94 -2.82 -9.78
CA ALA A 37 -11.28 -2.02 -8.75
C ALA A 37 -12.24 -1.18 -7.90
N GLN A 38 -13.46 -0.95 -8.39
CA GLN A 38 -14.50 -0.20 -7.68
C GLN A 38 -15.33 -1.09 -6.73
N LYS A 39 -15.14 -2.42 -6.79
CA LYS A 39 -15.89 -3.36 -5.95
C LYS A 39 -15.47 -3.27 -4.48
N PRO A 40 -16.41 -3.41 -3.52
CA PRO A 40 -16.11 -3.37 -2.08
C PRO A 40 -15.20 -4.51 -1.59
N ALA A 41 -14.97 -5.53 -2.42
CA ALA A 41 -14.04 -6.62 -2.14
C ALA A 41 -12.56 -6.27 -2.40
N ALA A 42 -12.26 -5.22 -3.16
CA ALA A 42 -10.89 -4.89 -3.55
C ALA A 42 -9.94 -4.60 -2.36
N PRO A 43 -10.35 -3.96 -1.25
CA PRO A 43 -9.49 -3.75 -0.08
C PRO A 43 -9.09 -5.05 0.61
N TRP A 44 -10.01 -6.01 0.65
CA TRP A 44 -9.73 -7.34 1.23
C TRP A 44 -8.76 -8.13 0.36
N ILE A 45 -8.99 -8.14 -0.96
CA ILE A 45 -8.11 -8.83 -1.91
C ILE A 45 -6.71 -8.19 -1.88
N ALA A 46 -6.63 -6.86 -1.84
CA ALA A 46 -5.35 -6.16 -1.75
C ALA A 46 -4.63 -6.41 -0.42
N GLY A 47 -5.35 -6.44 0.70
CA GLY A 47 -4.77 -6.78 2.01
C GLY A 47 -4.23 -8.21 2.07
N VAL A 48 -5.01 -9.19 1.55
CA VAL A 48 -4.59 -10.60 1.51
C VAL A 48 -3.43 -10.81 0.53
N ALA A 49 -3.50 -10.24 -0.67
CA ALA A 49 -2.41 -10.30 -1.64
C ALA A 49 -1.14 -9.63 -1.10
N GLY A 50 -1.28 -8.47 -0.44
CA GLY A 50 -0.18 -7.78 0.22
C GLY A 50 0.48 -8.63 1.31
N ALA A 51 -0.33 -9.27 2.17
CA ALA A 51 0.18 -10.17 3.21
C ALA A 51 0.91 -11.38 2.62
N LEU A 52 0.39 -11.97 1.54
CA LEU A 52 1.02 -13.11 0.86
C LEU A 52 2.35 -12.75 0.19
N VAL A 53 2.47 -11.54 -0.37
CA VAL A 53 3.74 -11.05 -0.94
C VAL A 53 4.73 -10.69 0.17
N ALA A 54 4.25 -10.15 1.29
CA ALA A 54 5.10 -9.85 2.43
C ALA A 54 5.60 -11.12 3.15
N ALA A 55 4.82 -12.21 3.14
CA ALA A 55 5.20 -13.46 3.81
C ALA A 55 6.59 -14.01 3.41
N PRO A 56 6.96 -14.16 2.12
CA PRO A 56 8.30 -14.59 1.73
C PRO A 56 9.39 -13.55 2.06
N VAL A 57 9.07 -12.25 2.05
CA VAL A 57 10.01 -11.18 2.41
C VAL A 57 10.34 -11.22 3.90
N VAL A 58 9.31 -11.43 4.74
CA VAL A 58 9.44 -11.60 6.19
C VAL A 58 10.13 -12.92 6.53
N ALA A 59 9.90 -13.99 5.76
CA ALA A 59 10.62 -15.25 5.90
C ALA A 59 12.12 -15.14 5.55
N LEU A 60 12.48 -14.27 4.60
CA LEU A 60 13.88 -13.99 4.21
C LEU A 60 14.59 -13.05 5.18
N LEU A 61 13.88 -12.16 5.85
CA LEU A 61 14.39 -11.29 6.91
C LEU A 61 13.80 -11.71 8.27
N PRO A 62 14.35 -12.74 8.94
CA PRO A 62 13.83 -13.23 10.23
C PRO A 62 13.91 -12.19 11.37
N VAL A 63 14.56 -11.05 11.15
CA VAL A 63 14.51 -9.88 12.04
C VAL A 63 13.07 -9.34 12.17
N LEU A 64 12.27 -9.47 11.11
CA LEU A 64 10.88 -9.08 11.07
C LEU A 64 10.05 -10.33 11.40
N GLY A 65 9.48 -10.42 12.60
CA GLY A 65 8.66 -11.56 13.00
C GLY A 65 7.36 -11.68 12.18
N PRO A 66 6.63 -12.82 12.27
CA PRO A 66 5.41 -13.07 11.48
C PRO A 66 4.30 -12.02 11.68
N PHE A 67 4.28 -11.35 12.83
CA PHE A 67 3.38 -10.22 13.10
C PHE A 67 3.55 -9.05 12.12
N THR A 68 4.75 -8.86 11.57
CA THR A 68 5.00 -7.79 10.59
C THR A 68 4.24 -8.02 9.28
N ALA A 69 4.09 -9.26 8.83
CA ALA A 69 3.29 -9.60 7.65
C ALA A 69 1.79 -9.32 7.89
N VAL A 70 1.30 -9.62 9.10
CA VAL A 70 -0.09 -9.33 9.49
C VAL A 70 -0.34 -7.82 9.54
N ILE A 71 0.54 -7.08 10.22
CA ILE A 71 0.46 -5.62 10.30
C ILE A 71 0.54 -5.01 8.89
N TYR A 72 1.44 -5.49 8.04
CA TYR A 72 1.56 -5.05 6.65
C TYR A 72 0.25 -5.27 5.87
N GLY A 73 -0.36 -6.46 5.97
CA GLY A 73 -1.65 -6.75 5.33
C GLY A 73 -2.78 -5.82 5.78
N VAL A 74 -2.84 -5.53 7.09
CA VAL A 74 -3.83 -4.59 7.66
C VAL A 74 -3.60 -3.17 7.15
N VAL A 75 -2.35 -2.70 7.13
CA VAL A 75 -1.97 -1.37 6.64
C VAL A 75 -2.30 -1.22 5.15
N VAL A 76 -1.98 -2.22 4.33
CA VAL A 76 -2.30 -2.24 2.89
C VAL A 76 -3.80 -2.23 2.67
N GLY A 77 -4.56 -3.08 3.38
CA GLY A 77 -6.03 -3.12 3.27
C GLY A 77 -6.68 -1.80 3.67
N ALA A 78 -6.19 -1.15 4.74
CA ALA A 78 -6.66 0.17 5.16
C ALA A 78 -6.36 1.26 4.12
N GLY A 79 -5.17 1.25 3.52
CA GLY A 79 -4.78 2.18 2.45
C GLY A 79 -5.61 2.02 1.17
N VAL A 80 -5.94 0.79 0.78
CA VAL A 80 -6.80 0.54 -0.39
C VAL A 80 -8.23 1.01 -0.11
N ARG A 81 -8.75 0.75 1.10
CA ARG A 81 -10.09 1.22 1.50
C ARG A 81 -10.19 2.75 1.51
N SER A 82 -9.17 3.46 1.99
CA SER A 82 -9.16 4.93 1.98
C SER A 82 -9.09 5.47 0.55
N GLY A 83 -8.29 4.85 -0.32
CA GLY A 83 -8.21 5.18 -1.75
C GLY A 83 -9.56 5.01 -2.46
N GLN A 84 -10.27 3.90 -2.22
CA GLN A 84 -11.62 3.68 -2.78
C GLN A 84 -12.63 4.75 -2.34
N LYS A 85 -12.63 5.12 -1.06
CA LYS A 85 -13.50 6.21 -0.56
C LYS A 85 -13.20 7.53 -1.28
N GLN A 86 -11.93 7.83 -1.51
CA GLN A 86 -11.51 9.06 -2.16
C GLN A 86 -11.88 9.09 -3.65
N VAL A 87 -11.78 7.97 -4.36
CA VAL A 87 -12.25 7.85 -5.77
C VAL A 87 -13.77 8.00 -5.86
N LYS A 88 -14.51 7.41 -4.91
CA LYS A 88 -15.97 7.55 -4.85
C LYS A 88 -16.40 9.01 -4.62
N GLN A 89 -15.70 9.74 -3.76
CA GLN A 89 -15.93 11.18 -3.54
C GLN A 89 -15.63 12.03 -4.78
N LEU A 90 -14.62 11.68 -5.57
CA LEU A 90 -14.25 12.41 -6.79
C LEU A 90 -15.15 12.12 -8.00
N THR A 91 -15.88 10.99 -7.98
CA THR A 91 -16.74 10.54 -9.08
C THR A 91 -18.22 10.85 -8.83
N GLY A 92 -18.60 11.28 -7.62
CA GLY A 92 -19.99 11.55 -7.28
C GLY A 92 -20.21 12.08 -5.87
N GLY A 93 -19.68 13.28 -5.62
CA GLY A 93 -20.35 14.32 -4.84
C GLY A 93 -20.78 15.43 -5.79
#